data_AF-A0A9D5SUW7-F1
#
_entry.id   AF-A0A9D5SUW7-F1
#
_cell.length_a   1.000
_cell.length_b   1.000
_cell.length_c   1.000
_cell.angle_alpha   90.00
_cell.angle_beta   90.00
_cell.angle_gamma   90.00
#
_symmetry.space_group_name_H-M   'P 1'
#
loop_
_entity.id
_entity.type
_entity.pdbx_description
1 polymer ?
#
loop_
_entity_poly.entity_id
_entity_poly.type
_entity_poly.pdbx_seq_one_letter_code
_entity_poly.pdbx_strand_id
1 'polypeptide(L)'
;MLQPRAAHNVIMENRRVMSLSGVRDVDSFDEQTVVVLTEMGELTIRGVKLHISRLDQDTGEMLLDGEISELIYSDAVDEPKGFFARLFR
;
A
#
# COMPACT_ATOMS: atom_id res chain seq x y z
N MET A 1 -6.00 -9.97 22.40
CA MET A 1 -6.64 -10.76 21.33
C MET A 1 -6.13 -10.21 20.02
N LEU A 2 -5.52 -11.01 19.16
CA LEU A 2 -5.16 -10.56 17.82
C LEU A 2 -6.48 -10.30 17.09
N GLN A 3 -6.77 -9.05 16.71
CA GLN A 3 -7.86 -8.80 15.78
C GLN A 3 -7.59 -9.63 14.53
N PRO A 4 -8.59 -10.34 13.97
CA PRO A 4 -8.40 -10.99 12.68
C PRO A 4 -7.99 -9.90 11.70
N ARG A 5 -6.80 -10.05 11.08
CA ARG A 5 -6.36 -9.12 10.04
C ARG A 5 -7.49 -9.01 9.02
N ALA A 6 -7.91 -7.78 8.72
CA ALA A 6 -8.87 -7.53 7.66
C ALA A 6 -8.39 -8.23 6.39
N ALA A 7 -9.33 -8.75 5.59
CA ALA A 7 -8.98 -9.43 4.35
C ALA A 7 -8.20 -8.45 3.46
N HIS A 8 -7.09 -8.93 2.90
CA HIS A 8 -6.23 -8.17 2.01
C HIS A 8 -6.37 -8.73 0.60
N ASN A 9 -7.07 -8.00 -0.26
CA ASN A 9 -7.35 -8.37 -1.62
C ASN A 9 -6.78 -7.33 -2.57
N VAL A 10 -6.16 -7.79 -3.64
CA VAL A 10 -5.78 -6.96 -4.78
C VAL A 10 -6.51 -7.52 -6.00
N ILE A 11 -7.49 -6.79 -6.51
CA ILE A 11 -8.26 -7.17 -7.69
C ILE A 11 -7.91 -6.18 -8.80
N MET A 12 -7.43 -6.67 -9.93
CA MET A 12 -7.03 -5.85 -11.08
C MET A 12 -7.79 -6.26 -12.34
N GLU A 13 -8.43 -5.29 -12.98
CA GLU A 13 -9.16 -5.49 -14.22
C GLU A 13 -8.46 -4.75 -15.36
N ASN A 14 -8.08 -5.52 -16.39
CA ASN A 14 -7.46 -5.00 -17.62
C ASN A 14 -6.23 -4.11 -17.41
N ARG A 15 -5.54 -4.21 -16.27
CA ARG A 15 -4.47 -3.29 -15.84
C ARG A 15 -4.90 -1.81 -15.83
N ARG A 16 -6.21 -1.56 -15.70
CA ARG A 16 -6.84 -0.24 -15.78
C ARG A 16 -7.50 0.21 -14.49
N VAL A 17 -8.16 -0.73 -13.82
CA VAL A 17 -8.86 -0.50 -12.57
C VAL A 17 -8.32 -1.49 -11.54
N MET A 18 -8.00 -1.02 -10.35
CA MET A 18 -7.54 -1.85 -9.24
C MET A 18 -8.31 -1.52 -7.97
N SER A 19 -8.91 -2.55 -7.36
CA SER A 19 -9.51 -2.49 -6.03
C SER A 19 -8.54 -3.13 -5.03
N LEU A 20 -8.32 -2.44 -3.91
CA LEU A 20 -7.41 -2.84 -2.84
C LEU A 20 -8.13 -2.74 -1.49
N SER A 21 -8.17 -3.84 -0.75
CA SER A 21 -8.67 -3.86 0.63
C SER A 21 -7.53 -3.91 1.65
N GLY A 22 -7.82 -3.59 2.91
CA GLY A 22 -6.81 -3.59 3.97
C GLY A 22 -5.84 -2.40 3.88
N VAL A 23 -6.26 -1.30 3.26
CA VAL A 23 -5.54 -0.03 3.23
C VAL A 23 -5.64 0.64 4.59
N ARG A 24 -4.49 1.00 5.17
CA ARG A 24 -4.39 1.78 6.40
C ARG A 24 -4.21 3.26 6.11
N ASP A 25 -3.33 3.57 5.17
CA ASP A 25 -3.02 4.95 4.79
C ASP A 25 -2.41 5.01 3.38
N VAL A 26 -2.41 6.20 2.77
CA VAL A 26 -1.72 6.49 1.51
C VAL A 26 -0.56 7.41 1.84
N ASP A 27 0.67 6.90 1.73
CA ASP A 27 1.89 7.64 2.08
C ASP A 27 2.23 8.71 1.03
N SER A 28 2.15 8.35 -0.26
CA SER A 28 2.35 9.30 -1.36
C SER A 28 1.59 8.89 -2.61
N PHE A 29 1.17 9.86 -3.43
CA PHE A 29 0.52 9.58 -4.71
C PHE A 29 0.82 10.67 -5.74
N ASP A 30 1.06 10.23 -6.97
CA ASP A 30 1.09 11.04 -8.17
C ASP A 30 0.60 10.22 -9.39
N GLU A 31 0.68 10.77 -10.59
CA GLU A 31 0.21 10.09 -11.81
C GLU A 31 1.07 8.89 -12.24
N GLN A 32 2.23 8.65 -11.62
CA GLN A 32 3.18 7.60 -11.97
C GLN A 32 3.37 6.57 -10.85
N THR A 33 3.25 6.98 -9.59
CA THR A 33 3.50 6.14 -8.43
C THR A 33 2.47 6.42 -7.33
N VAL A 34 1.96 5.36 -6.71
CA VAL A 34 1.13 5.41 -5.49
C VAL A 34 1.76 4.49 -4.45
N VAL A 35 2.04 4.99 -3.26
CA VAL A 35 2.57 4.23 -2.13
C VAL A 35 1.50 4.13 -1.06
N VAL A 36 1.13 2.90 -0.71
CA VAL A 36 0.01 2.59 0.19
C VAL A 36 0.52 1.75 1.36
N LEU A 37 0.19 2.18 2.58
CA LEU A 37 0.40 1.38 3.78
C LEU A 37 -0.79 0.43 3.95
N THR A 38 -0.54 -0.87 4.01
CA THR A 38 -1.57 -1.90 4.12
C THR A 38 -1.38 -2.73 5.40
N GLU A 39 -2.38 -3.55 5.72
CA GLU A 39 -2.28 -4.58 6.76
C GLU A 39 -1.16 -5.61 6.52
N MET A 40 -0.67 -5.71 5.27
CA MET A 40 0.34 -6.66 4.81
C MET A 40 1.69 -6.01 4.44
N GLY A 41 1.94 -4.77 4.89
CA GLY A 41 3.16 -4.02 4.57
C GLY A 41 2.89 -2.86 3.60
N GLU A 42 3.96 -2.28 3.08
CA GLU A 42 3.86 -1.19 2.11
C GLU A 42 3.69 -1.75 0.69
N LEU A 43 2.72 -1.24 -0.04
CA LEU A 43 2.49 -1.53 -1.44
C LEU A 43 2.81 -0.29 -2.28
N THR A 44 3.85 -0.38 -3.10
CA THR A 44 4.11 0.59 -4.17
C THR A 44 3.46 0.12 -5.47
N ILE A 45 2.59 0.95 -6.03
CA ILE A 45 1.99 0.78 -7.36
C ILE A 45 2.64 1.76 -8.32
N ARG A 46 3.14 1.28 -9.47
CA ARG A 46 3.66 2.14 -10.54
C ARG A 46 2.86 2.00 -11.82
N GLY A 47 2.82 3.08 -12.59
CA GLY A 47 2.06 3.14 -13.81
C GLY A 47 2.08 4.50 -14.48
N VAL A 48 1.03 4.79 -15.24
CA VAL A 48 0.81 6.05 -15.94
C VAL A 48 -0.64 6.49 -15.75
N LYS A 49 -0.87 7.79 -15.50
CA LYS A 49 -2.18 8.36 -15.19
C LYS A 49 -2.86 7.65 -14.02
N LEU A 50 -2.08 7.31 -12.99
CA LEU A 50 -2.61 6.75 -11.76
C LEU A 50 -3.49 7.80 -11.06
N HIS A 51 -4.68 7.38 -10.65
CA HIS A 51 -5.66 8.24 -10.01
C HIS A 51 -6.46 7.44 -8.98
N ILE A 52 -6.41 7.86 -7.72
CA ILE A 52 -7.22 7.27 -6.65
C ILE A 52 -8.65 7.80 -6.80
N SER A 53 -9.55 6.98 -7.34
CA SER A 53 -10.96 7.34 -7.57
C SER A 53 -11.83 7.13 -6.34
N ARG A 54 -11.39 6.29 -5.39
CA ARG A 54 -12.01 6.15 -4.07
C ARG A 54 -11.00 5.73 -3.01
N LEU A 55 -11.11 6.31 -1.82
CA LEU A 55 -10.48 5.84 -0.60
C LEU A 55 -11.52 5.92 0.53
N ASP A 56 -11.81 4.80 1.15
CA ASP A 56 -12.67 4.69 2.32
C ASP A 56 -11.82 4.31 3.53
N GLN A 57 -11.61 5.28 4.42
CA GLN A 57 -10.76 5.12 5.60
C GLN A 57 -11.43 4.27 6.70
N ASP A 58 -12.76 4.20 6.71
CA ASP A 58 -13.50 3.42 7.71
C ASP A 58 -13.46 1.93 7.36
N THR A 59 -13.54 1.60 6.07
CA THR A 59 -13.51 0.21 5.59
C THR A 59 -12.13 -0.27 5.18
N GLY A 60 -11.19 0.64 4.90
CA GLY A 60 -9.85 0.31 4.39
C GLY A 60 -9.87 -0.13 2.92
N GLU A 61 -10.83 0.37 2.15
CA GLU A 61 -11.01 0.06 0.72
C GLU A 61 -10.52 1.20 -0.16
N MET A 62 -9.76 0.88 -1.20
CA MET A 62 -9.26 1.83 -2.19
C MET A 62 -9.56 1.36 -3.61
N LEU A 63 -9.93 2.31 -4.48
CA LEU A 63 -10.06 2.13 -5.92
C LEU A 63 -9.07 3.04 -6.64
N LEU A 64 -8.29 2.46 -7.54
CA LEU A 64 -7.27 3.12 -8.35
C LEU A 64 -7.55 2.90 -9.83
N ASP A 65 -7.52 3.98 -10.61
CA ASP A 65 -7.58 3.97 -12.06
C ASP A 65 -6.21 4.34 -12.66
N GLY A 66 -5.89 3.84 -13.84
CA GLY A 66 -4.66 4.18 -14.57
C GLY A 66 -4.04 2.99 -15.28
N GLU A 67 -2.94 3.17 -16.01
CA GLU A 67 -2.21 2.05 -16.61
C GLU A 67 -1.19 1.48 -15.64
N ILE A 68 -1.53 0.39 -14.95
CA ILE A 68 -0.67 -0.20 -13.92
C ILE A 68 0.40 -1.06 -14.58
N SER A 69 1.68 -0.80 -14.27
CA SER A 69 2.83 -1.56 -14.76
C SER A 69 3.44 -2.47 -13.69
N GLU A 70 3.45 -2.05 -12.43
CA GLU A 70 4.12 -2.78 -11.35
C GLU A 70 3.36 -2.69 -10.03
N LEU A 71 3.41 -3.77 -9.26
CA LEU A 71 2.96 -3.86 -7.88
C LEU A 71 4.11 -4.46 -7.06
N ILE A 72 4.62 -3.70 -6.09
CA ILE A 72 5.78 -4.07 -5.30
C ILE A 72 5.39 -4.00 -3.83
N TYR A 73 5.36 -5.15 -3.15
CA TYR A 73 5.27 -5.20 -1.70
C TYR A 73 6.67 -5.07 -1.10
N SER A 74 6.77 -4.30 -0.03
CA SER A 74 7.89 -4.36 0.89
C SER A 74 7.35 -4.59 2.30
N ASP A 75 8.08 -5.40 3.08
CA ASP A 75 7.82 -5.48 4.50
C ASP A 75 8.03 -4.07 5.05
N ALA A 76 6.98 -3.45 5.58
CA ALA A 76 7.12 -2.24 6.37
C ALA A 76 8.03 -2.63 7.53
N VAL A 77 9.31 -2.30 7.41
CA VAL A 77 10.28 -2.60 8.46
C VAL A 77 9.89 -1.68 9.59
N ASP A 78 9.10 -2.19 10.54
CA ASP A 78 9.20 -1.79 11.93
C ASP A 78 10.64 -2.13 12.37
N GLU A 79 11.64 -1.43 11.82
CA GLU A 79 13.00 -1.53 12.33
C GLU A 79 12.91 -1.08 13.79
N PRO A 80 13.20 -1.96 14.76
CA PRO A 80 13.42 -1.50 16.11
C PRO A 80 14.65 -0.59 16.02
N LYS A 81 14.46 0.71 16.27
CA LYS A 81 15.51 1.76 16.34
C LYS A 81 16.53 1.51 17.47
N GLY A 82 17.14 0.31 17.54
CA GLY A 82 17.82 -0.18 18.74
C GLY A 82 19.08 -1.01 18.53
N PHE A 83 19.42 -1.45 17.32
CA PHE A 83 20.54 -2.40 17.13
C PHE A 83 21.90 -1.78 16.77
N PHE A 84 21.96 -0.49 16.39
CA PHE A 84 23.24 0.18 16.05
C PHE A 84 23.74 1.20 17.08
N ALA A 85 22.98 1.51 18.14
CA ALA A 85 23.36 2.53 19.13
C ALA A 85 24.43 2.07 20.16
N ARG A 86 24.88 0.82 20.12
CA ARG A 86 25.77 0.23 21.15
C ARG A 86 27.16 -0.18 20.68
N LEU A 87 27.50 0.03 19.41
CA LEU A 87 28.81 -0.37 18.87
C LEU A 87 29.84 0.78 18.79
N PHE A 88 29.45 2.00 19.19
CA PHE A 88 30.38 3.13 19.34
C PHE A 88 30.50 3.51 20.82
N ARG A 89 31.18 2.66 21.59
CA ARG A 89 31.89 3.06 22.79
C ARG A 89 33.26 2.40 22.81
#